data_AF-A0A7K5BPN7-F1
#
_entry.id   AF-A0A7K5BPN7-F1
#
_cell.length_a   1.000
_cell.length_b   1.000
_cell.length_c   1.000
_cell.angle_alpha   90.00
_cell.angle_beta   90.00
_cell.angle_gamma   90.00
#
_symmetry.space_group_name_H-M   'P 1'
#
loop_
_entity.id
_entity.type
_entity.pdbx_description
1 polymer ?
#
loop_
_entity_poly.entity_id
_entity_poly.type
_entity_poly.pdbx_seq_one_letter_code
_entity_poly.pdbx_strand_id
1 'polypeptide(L)'
;SVSHSQITRLYSRFTSLDKGENGTLSREDFQRIPELAINPLGDRIINAFFPEGEDQVNFRGFMRTLAHFRPIEDNEKSKDQNGPEPLNSRSNKLHFAFRLYDLDKDDKISRDELLQVLRMMVGVNISDEQLGSIADRTIQEADQDGDSAISFAEFVKVLEKVDVEQKMSIRFLH
;
A
#
# COMPACT_ATOMS: atom_id res chain seq x y z
N SER A 1 -6.40 12.20 -15.03
CA SER A 1 -5.62 13.24 -14.27
C SER A 1 -6.45 13.74 -13.09
N VAL A 2 -5.83 14.09 -11.95
CA VAL A 2 -6.60 14.56 -10.77
C VAL A 2 -7.23 15.91 -11.07
N SER A 3 -8.54 16.03 -10.89
CA SER A 3 -9.25 17.28 -11.17
C SER A 3 -8.97 18.34 -10.09
N HIS A 4 -9.15 19.62 -10.46
CA HIS A 4 -8.88 20.74 -9.55
C HIS A 4 -9.69 20.65 -8.25
N SER A 5 -10.96 20.27 -8.32
CA SER A 5 -11.83 20.12 -7.14
C SER A 5 -11.37 18.99 -6.21
N GLN A 6 -10.76 17.94 -6.77
CA GLN A 6 -10.23 16.81 -6.02
C GLN A 6 -8.97 17.21 -5.25
N ILE A 7 -8.08 17.96 -5.90
CA ILE A 7 -6.88 18.51 -5.25
C ILE A 7 -7.29 19.43 -4.11
N THR A 8 -8.28 20.31 -4.32
CA THR A 8 -8.77 21.21 -3.25
C THR A 8 -9.35 20.43 -2.07
N ARG A 9 -10.14 19.38 -2.31
CA ARG A 9 -10.70 18.55 -1.23
C ARG A 9 -9.60 17.81 -0.44
N LEU A 10 -8.61 17.27 -1.15
CA LEU A 10 -7.48 16.58 -0.53
C LEU A 10 -6.58 17.55 0.24
N TYR A 11 -6.36 18.76 -0.29
CA TYR A 11 -5.61 19.81 0.42
C TYR A 11 -6.34 20.25 1.68
N SER A 12 -7.65 20.48 1.61
CA SER A 12 -8.46 20.79 2.80
C SER A 12 -8.38 19.68 3.85
N ARG A 13 -8.40 18.41 3.44
CA ARG A 13 -8.19 17.28 4.35
C ARG A 13 -6.79 17.28 4.95
N PHE A 14 -5.76 17.48 4.14
CA PHE A 14 -4.37 17.58 4.61
C PHE A 14 -4.22 18.67 5.68
N THR A 15 -4.67 19.89 5.40
CA THR A 15 -4.62 21.00 6.38
C THR A 15 -5.44 20.71 7.63
N SER A 16 -6.56 19.99 7.53
CA SER A 16 -7.34 19.63 8.72
C SER A 16 -6.62 18.66 9.67
N LEU A 17 -5.69 17.85 9.13
CA LEU A 17 -4.87 16.91 9.87
C LEU A 17 -3.60 17.57 10.44
N ASP A 18 -3.02 18.55 9.73
CA ASP A 18 -1.85 19.32 10.16
C ASP A 18 -2.21 20.30 11.29
N LYS A 19 -2.19 19.81 12.54
CA LYS A 19 -2.46 20.64 13.72
C LYS A 19 -1.29 21.57 14.07
N GLY A 20 -0.09 21.26 13.58
CA GLY A 20 1.09 22.09 13.80
C GLY A 20 1.13 23.31 12.88
N GLU A 21 0.27 23.34 11.85
CA GLU A 21 0.26 24.33 10.78
C GLU A 21 1.65 24.55 10.15
N ASN A 22 2.44 23.46 10.10
CA ASN A 22 3.83 23.50 9.64
C ASN A 22 3.98 23.04 8.17
N GLY A 23 2.88 22.69 7.50
CA GLY A 23 2.84 22.23 6.13
C GLY A 23 3.19 20.75 5.96
N THR A 24 3.24 19.99 7.06
CA THR A 24 3.60 18.57 7.08
C THR A 24 2.71 17.78 8.03
N LEU A 25 2.61 16.47 7.82
CA LEU A 25 1.91 15.55 8.71
C LEU A 25 2.92 14.59 9.33
N SER A 26 2.82 14.39 10.64
CA SER A 26 3.52 13.35 11.39
C SER A 26 2.67 12.09 11.53
N ARG A 27 3.26 11.00 12.03
CA ARG A 27 2.52 9.75 12.32
C ARG A 27 1.36 9.96 13.29
N GLU A 28 1.55 10.82 14.29
CA GLU A 28 0.52 11.18 15.26
C GLU A 28 -0.68 11.87 14.59
N ASP A 29 -0.44 12.68 13.56
CA ASP A 29 -1.52 13.32 12.82
C ASP A 29 -2.38 12.29 12.06
N PHE A 30 -1.77 11.22 11.54
CA PHE A 30 -2.53 10.12 10.91
C PHE A 30 -3.28 9.24 11.92
N GLN A 31 -2.73 9.03 13.12
CA GLN A 31 -3.41 8.27 14.17
C GLN A 31 -4.71 8.92 14.65
N ARG A 32 -4.89 10.22 14.40
CA ARG A 32 -6.16 10.92 14.66
C ARG A 32 -7.27 10.56 13.66
N ILE A 33 -6.97 9.85 12.58
CA ILE A 33 -7.96 9.36 11.62
C ILE A 33 -8.61 8.11 12.21
N PRO A 34 -9.87 8.16 12.68
CA PRO A 34 -10.49 7.04 13.37
C PRO A 34 -10.54 5.78 12.52
N GLU A 35 -10.76 5.93 11.21
CA GLU A 35 -10.83 4.83 10.26
C GLU A 35 -9.48 4.12 10.08
N LEU A 36 -8.36 4.82 10.26
CA LEU A 36 -7.03 4.18 10.26
C LEU A 36 -6.71 3.58 11.63
N ALA A 37 -7.10 4.24 12.72
CA ALA A 37 -6.85 3.75 14.06
C ALA A 37 -7.51 2.39 14.36
N ILE A 38 -8.68 2.12 13.76
CA ILE A 38 -9.38 0.83 13.91
C ILE A 38 -9.01 -0.20 12.82
N ASN A 39 -8.25 0.21 11.80
CA ASN A 39 -7.86 -0.67 10.71
C ASN A 39 -6.70 -1.56 11.17
N PRO A 40 -6.77 -2.90 11.07
CA PRO A 40 -5.66 -3.77 11.45
C PRO A 40 -4.36 -3.52 10.68
N LEU A 41 -4.45 -2.92 9.49
CA LEU A 41 -3.31 -2.51 8.68
C LEU A 41 -2.99 -1.02 8.79
N GLY A 42 -3.66 -0.31 9.72
CA GLY A 42 -3.57 1.13 9.89
C GLY A 42 -2.13 1.61 9.97
N ASP A 43 -1.33 1.03 10.88
CA ASP A 43 0.08 1.40 11.05
C ASP A 43 0.91 1.15 9.79
N ARG A 44 0.66 0.05 9.06
CA ARG A 44 1.36 -0.24 7.79
C ARG A 44 0.99 0.77 6.70
N ILE A 45 -0.29 1.17 6.63
CA ILE A 45 -0.76 2.22 5.72
C ILE A 45 -0.15 3.58 6.08
N ILE A 46 -0.10 3.92 7.38
CA ILE A 46 0.52 5.15 7.87
C ILE A 46 1.99 5.17 7.46
N ASN A 47 2.74 4.08 7.70
CA ASN A 47 4.14 3.96 7.32
C ASN A 47 4.39 4.23 5.83
N ALA A 48 3.45 3.85 4.95
CA ALA A 48 3.57 4.07 3.51
C ALA A 48 3.51 5.56 3.08
N PHE A 49 3.13 6.47 3.98
CA PHE A 49 3.22 7.92 3.74
C PHE A 49 4.61 8.50 4.03
N PHE A 50 5.47 7.76 4.73
CA PHE A 50 6.77 8.24 5.20
C PHE A 50 7.90 7.49 4.51
N PRO A 51 8.68 8.16 3.64
CA PRO A 51 9.93 7.62 3.12
C PRO A 51 10.91 7.23 4.25
N GLU A 52 11.93 6.46 3.90
CA GLU A 52 12.92 6.01 4.89
C GLU A 52 13.66 7.18 5.53
N GLY A 53 13.72 7.18 6.87
CA GLY A 53 14.32 8.26 7.65
C GLY A 53 13.50 9.55 7.70
N GLU A 54 12.28 9.56 7.15
CA GLU A 54 11.37 10.71 7.26
C GLU A 54 10.28 10.46 8.33
N ASP A 55 10.09 11.47 9.17
CA ASP A 55 9.13 11.46 10.27
C ASP A 55 7.88 12.29 9.94
N GLN A 56 7.95 13.02 8.83
CA GLN A 56 6.99 14.00 8.37
C GLN A 56 6.77 13.87 6.87
N VAL A 57 5.53 14.11 6.42
CA VAL A 57 5.17 14.11 5.00
C VAL A 57 4.48 15.42 4.62
N ASN A 58 4.98 16.09 3.58
CA ASN A 58 4.34 17.29 3.03
C ASN A 58 3.19 16.94 2.08
N PHE A 59 2.44 17.95 1.63
CA PHE A 59 1.29 17.73 0.74
C PHE A 59 1.65 16.99 -0.56
N ARG A 60 2.85 17.19 -1.10
CA ARG A 60 3.32 16.47 -2.31
C ARG A 60 3.52 14.99 -2.02
N GLY A 61 4.13 14.63 -0.89
CA GLY A 61 4.29 13.24 -0.46
C GLY A 61 2.95 12.57 -0.19
N PHE A 62 2.05 13.27 0.50
CA PHE A 62 0.68 12.82 0.75
C PHE A 62 -0.07 12.48 -0.55
N MET A 63 -0.03 13.38 -1.53
CA MET A 63 -0.64 13.16 -2.84
C MET A 63 0.02 12.04 -3.63
N ARG A 64 1.33 11.84 -3.50
CA ARG A 64 2.06 10.75 -4.16
C ARG A 64 1.58 9.40 -3.64
N THR A 65 1.45 9.23 -2.33
CA THR A 65 0.95 7.98 -1.74
C THR A 65 -0.49 7.71 -2.20
N LEU A 66 -1.38 8.71 -2.13
CA LEU A 66 -2.77 8.57 -2.59
C LEU A 66 -2.90 8.32 -4.10
N ALA A 67 -1.92 8.76 -4.92
CA ALA A 67 -1.96 8.55 -6.35
C ALA A 67 -1.99 7.06 -6.74
N HIS A 68 -1.38 6.17 -5.95
CA HIS A 68 -1.43 4.72 -6.18
C HIS A 68 -2.85 4.18 -6.16
N PHE A 69 -3.77 4.80 -5.41
CA PHE A 69 -5.16 4.36 -5.27
C PHE A 69 -6.11 4.97 -6.29
N ARG A 70 -5.61 5.78 -7.21
CA ARG A 70 -6.47 6.30 -8.29
C ARG A 70 -6.92 5.16 -9.21
N PRO A 71 -8.17 5.18 -9.68
CA PRO A 71 -8.59 4.40 -10.83
C PRO A 71 -7.68 4.68 -12.03
N ILE A 72 -7.41 3.64 -12.83
CA ILE A 72 -6.78 3.81 -14.14
C ILE A 72 -7.86 4.27 -15.11
N GLU A 73 -7.66 5.41 -15.74
CA GLU A 73 -8.53 5.89 -16.83
C GLU A 73 -8.11 5.22 -18.15
N ASP A 74 -9.06 4.94 -19.06
CA ASP A 74 -8.74 4.27 -20.33
C ASP A 74 -7.80 5.07 -21.24
N ASN A 75 -7.74 6.39 -21.05
CA ASN A 75 -6.82 7.32 -21.73
C ASN A 75 -5.38 7.28 -21.18
N GLU A 76 -5.14 6.64 -20.02
CA GLU A 76 -3.82 6.50 -19.40
C GLU A 76 -3.13 5.18 -19.80
N LYS A 77 -3.89 4.20 -20.32
CA LYS A 77 -3.36 2.92 -20.83
C LYS A 77 -2.58 3.05 -22.15
N SER A 78 -2.76 4.16 -22.87
CA SER A 78 -2.26 4.38 -24.24
C SER A 78 -1.21 5.48 -24.35
N LYS A 79 -0.75 6.06 -23.23
CA LYS A 79 0.27 7.12 -23.26
C LYS A 79 1.67 6.57 -23.48
N ASP A 80 2.48 7.41 -24.12
CA ASP A 80 3.90 7.26 -24.49
C ASP A 80 4.66 6.16 -23.74
N GLN A 81 5.09 5.11 -24.46
CA GLN A 81 5.92 4.02 -23.92
C GLN A 81 7.27 4.50 -23.35
N ASN A 82 7.66 5.74 -23.67
CA ASN A 82 8.90 6.37 -23.23
C ASN A 82 8.72 7.33 -22.04
N GLY A 83 7.49 7.53 -21.55
CA GLY A 83 7.20 8.33 -20.37
C GLY A 83 7.44 7.55 -19.07
N PRO A 84 7.59 8.25 -17.92
CA PRO A 84 7.65 7.57 -16.63
C PRO A 84 6.33 6.84 -16.37
N GLU A 85 6.43 5.60 -15.88
CA GLU A 85 5.26 4.79 -15.53
C GLU A 85 4.40 5.53 -14.47
N PRO A 86 3.08 5.63 -14.65
CA PRO A 86 2.25 6.36 -13.70
C PRO A 86 2.12 5.60 -12.37
N LEU A 87 2.00 6.33 -11.26
CA LEU A 87 1.91 5.75 -9.90
C LEU A 87 0.69 4.84 -9.69
N ASN A 88 -0.39 5.04 -10.45
CA ASN A 88 -1.58 4.17 -10.45
C ASN A 88 -1.48 3.00 -11.45
N SER A 89 -0.34 2.78 -12.09
CA SER A 89 -0.11 1.58 -12.91
C SER A 89 -0.21 0.31 -12.07
N ARG A 90 -0.47 -0.81 -12.74
CA ARG A 90 -0.46 -2.14 -12.11
C ARG A 90 0.86 -2.41 -11.37
N SER A 91 2.01 -2.14 -12.00
CA SER A 91 3.32 -2.36 -11.41
C SER A 91 3.52 -1.55 -10.12
N ASN A 92 3.24 -0.25 -10.15
CA ASN A 92 3.37 0.60 -8.97
C ASN A 92 2.37 0.25 -7.86
N LYS A 93 1.14 -0.15 -8.19
CA LYS A 93 0.16 -0.67 -7.21
C LYS A 93 0.65 -1.96 -6.56
N LEU A 94 1.20 -2.89 -7.34
CA LEU A 94 1.78 -4.14 -6.84
C LEU A 94 2.98 -3.87 -5.94
N HIS A 95 3.90 -2.97 -6.33
CA HIS A 95 5.01 -2.55 -5.48
C HIS A 95 4.54 -1.90 -4.19
N PHE A 96 3.51 -1.07 -4.25
CA PHE A 96 2.91 -0.47 -3.06
C PHE A 96 2.35 -1.54 -2.11
N ALA A 97 1.60 -2.52 -2.64
CA ALA A 97 1.09 -3.62 -1.84
C ALA A 97 2.21 -4.49 -1.26
N PHE A 98 3.25 -4.79 -2.05
CA PHE A 98 4.40 -5.56 -1.63
C PHE A 98 5.10 -4.93 -0.42
N ARG A 99 5.34 -3.61 -0.46
CA ARG A 99 5.91 -2.84 0.65
C ARG A 99 5.01 -2.76 1.89
N LEU A 100 3.74 -3.11 1.78
CA LEU A 100 2.91 -3.29 2.97
C LEU A 100 3.17 -4.64 3.64
N TYR A 101 3.74 -5.64 2.97
CA TYR A 101 4.14 -6.91 3.57
C TYR A 101 5.58 -6.85 4.07
N ASP A 102 6.51 -6.45 3.18
CA ASP A 102 7.95 -6.28 3.41
C ASP A 102 8.23 -5.10 4.37
N LEU A 103 8.44 -5.42 5.64
CA LEU A 103 8.63 -4.47 6.73
C LEU A 103 10.08 -4.06 6.91
N ASP A 104 11.00 -5.02 6.75
CA ASP A 104 12.44 -4.77 6.92
C ASP A 104 13.11 -4.23 5.64
N LYS A 105 12.38 -4.25 4.51
CA LYS A 105 12.78 -3.70 3.21
C LYS A 105 13.95 -4.45 2.59
N ASP A 106 14.01 -5.76 2.79
CA ASP A 106 15.00 -6.62 2.15
C ASP A 106 14.63 -7.03 0.70
N ASP A 107 13.56 -6.43 0.16
CA ASP A 107 12.96 -6.70 -1.15
C ASP A 107 12.38 -8.13 -1.28
N LYS A 108 12.08 -8.77 -0.15
CA LYS A 108 11.40 -10.07 -0.07
C LYS A 108 10.30 -10.02 0.99
N ILE A 109 9.37 -10.97 0.91
CA ILE A 109 8.39 -11.19 1.98
C ILE A 109 8.78 -12.49 2.65
N SER A 110 9.29 -12.37 3.87
CA SER A 110 9.60 -13.52 4.71
C SER A 110 8.33 -14.20 5.23
N ARG A 111 8.50 -15.44 5.70
CA ARG A 111 7.45 -16.19 6.40
C ARG A 111 6.87 -15.43 7.59
N ASP A 112 7.73 -14.78 8.37
CA ASP A 112 7.31 -14.10 9.60
C ASP A 112 6.52 -12.83 9.28
N GLU A 113 6.90 -12.09 8.25
CA GLU A 113 6.16 -10.92 7.78
C GLU A 113 4.79 -11.29 7.23
N LEU A 114 4.72 -12.34 6.40
CA LEU A 114 3.45 -12.86 5.89
C LEU A 114 2.54 -13.29 7.05
N LEU A 115 3.09 -14.06 8.01
CA LEU A 115 2.35 -14.52 9.18
C LEU A 115 1.84 -13.35 10.02
N GLN A 116 2.64 -12.30 10.20
CA GLN A 116 2.23 -11.11 10.93
C GLN A 116 1.05 -10.40 10.26
N VAL A 117 1.07 -10.26 8.92
CA VAL A 117 -0.07 -9.68 8.19
C VAL A 117 -1.31 -10.56 8.33
N LEU A 118 -1.17 -11.88 8.18
CA LEU A 118 -2.29 -12.81 8.33
C LEU A 118 -2.91 -12.67 9.72
N ARG A 119 -2.11 -12.69 10.79
CA ARG A 119 -2.59 -12.48 12.18
C ARG A 119 -3.39 -11.20 12.35
N MET A 120 -2.97 -10.09 11.72
CA MET A 120 -3.71 -8.82 11.76
C MET A 120 -5.06 -8.92 11.03
N MET A 121 -5.16 -9.70 9.95
CA MET A 121 -6.35 -9.74 9.09
C MET A 121 -7.44 -10.75 9.53
N VAL A 122 -7.08 -11.95 10.00
CA VAL A 122 -8.05 -13.06 10.19
C VAL A 122 -8.69 -13.13 11.59
N GLY A 123 -8.19 -12.37 12.56
CA GLY A 123 -8.78 -12.26 13.91
C GLY A 123 -8.77 -13.57 14.70
N VAL A 124 -9.60 -13.64 15.75
CA VAL A 124 -9.62 -14.73 16.77
C VAL A 124 -10.11 -16.10 16.27
N ASN A 125 -10.53 -16.22 15.01
CA ASN A 125 -11.21 -17.42 14.50
C ASN A 125 -10.27 -18.48 13.91
N ILE A 126 -8.97 -18.19 13.80
CA ILE A 126 -7.97 -19.11 13.24
C ILE A 126 -6.84 -19.28 14.25
N SER A 127 -6.43 -20.54 14.48
CA SER A 127 -5.32 -20.82 15.39
C SER A 127 -3.97 -20.43 14.80
N ASP A 128 -2.98 -20.17 15.66
CA ASP A 128 -1.61 -19.88 15.20
C ASP A 128 -1.03 -21.00 14.34
N GLU A 129 -1.36 -22.26 14.62
CA GLU A 129 -0.95 -23.41 13.80
C GLU A 129 -1.56 -23.37 12.40
N GLN A 130 -2.84 -23.02 12.29
CA GLN A 130 -3.51 -22.86 11.00
C GLN A 130 -2.94 -21.69 10.22
N LEU A 131 -2.66 -20.56 10.88
CA LEU A 131 -2.01 -19.40 10.23
C LEU A 131 -0.60 -19.76 9.74
N GLY A 132 0.16 -20.49 10.55
CA GLY A 132 1.47 -21.03 10.15
C GLY A 132 1.35 -21.90 8.90
N SER A 133 0.42 -22.85 8.89
CA SER A 133 0.19 -23.71 7.72
C SER A 133 -0.26 -22.94 6.47
N ILE A 134 -1.04 -21.87 6.62
CA ILE A 134 -1.42 -21.00 5.50
C ILE A 134 -0.20 -20.24 4.97
N ALA A 135 0.63 -19.68 5.87
CA ALA A 135 1.85 -18.97 5.47
C ALA A 135 2.83 -19.92 4.75
N ASP A 136 3.06 -21.11 5.31
CA ASP A 136 3.93 -22.14 4.74
C ASP A 136 3.49 -22.54 3.33
N ARG A 137 2.19 -22.84 3.15
CA ARG A 137 1.64 -23.18 1.84
C ARG A 137 1.73 -22.00 0.86
N THR A 138 1.48 -20.79 1.32
CA THR A 138 1.52 -19.59 0.47
C THR A 138 2.92 -19.36 -0.07
N ILE A 139 3.95 -19.48 0.77
CA ILE A 139 5.36 -19.38 0.32
C ILE A 139 5.69 -20.51 -0.62
N GLN A 140 5.39 -21.76 -0.25
CA GLN A 140 5.67 -22.93 -1.09
C GLN A 140 5.06 -22.83 -2.50
N GLU A 141 3.87 -22.23 -2.63
CA GLU A 141 3.20 -22.06 -3.92
C GLU A 141 3.76 -20.89 -4.75
N ALA A 142 4.32 -19.88 -4.09
CA ALA A 142 4.83 -18.66 -4.73
C ALA A 142 6.32 -18.78 -5.12
N ASP A 143 7.12 -19.36 -4.22
CA ASP A 143 8.57 -19.51 -4.27
C ASP A 143 8.98 -20.44 -5.43
N GLN A 144 9.74 -19.88 -6.37
CA GLN A 144 10.23 -20.56 -7.58
C GLN A 144 11.74 -20.77 -7.57
N ASP A 145 12.48 -19.98 -6.80
CA ASP A 145 13.93 -20.07 -6.71
C ASP A 145 14.42 -20.85 -5.47
N GLY A 146 13.53 -21.18 -4.55
CA GLY A 146 13.74 -22.03 -3.39
C GLY A 146 14.38 -21.29 -2.21
N ASP A 147 14.29 -19.96 -2.16
CA ASP A 147 14.88 -19.15 -1.09
C ASP A 147 14.02 -19.05 0.19
N SER A 148 12.84 -19.68 0.19
CA SER A 148 11.88 -19.69 1.30
C SER A 148 11.30 -18.31 1.65
N ALA A 149 11.32 -17.38 0.70
CA ALA A 149 10.66 -16.08 0.77
C ALA A 149 9.86 -15.83 -0.52
N ILE A 150 9.20 -14.68 -0.61
CA ILE A 150 8.51 -14.27 -1.83
C ILE A 150 9.16 -12.98 -2.32
N SER A 151 9.93 -13.07 -3.39
CA SER A 151 10.46 -11.91 -4.10
C SER A 151 9.34 -11.10 -4.75
N PHE A 152 9.62 -9.84 -5.11
CA PHE A 152 8.67 -9.03 -5.86
C PHE A 152 8.21 -9.69 -7.17
N ALA A 153 9.12 -10.37 -7.89
CA ALA A 153 8.80 -11.04 -9.14
C ALA A 153 7.79 -12.19 -8.94
N GLU A 154 7.95 -12.97 -7.87
CA GLU A 154 7.02 -14.04 -7.51
C GLU A 154 5.69 -13.49 -7.04
N PHE A 155 5.70 -12.42 -6.24
CA PHE A 155 4.49 -11.71 -5.83
C PHE A 155 3.65 -11.22 -7.02
N VAL A 156 4.30 -10.63 -8.03
CA VAL A 156 3.64 -10.22 -9.28
C VAL A 156 3.03 -11.42 -9.99
N LYS A 157 3.74 -12.54 -10.06
CA LYS A 157 3.27 -13.77 -10.73
C LYS A 157 2.08 -14.40 -10.01
N VAL A 158 2.09 -14.46 -8.68
CA VAL A 158 0.95 -14.94 -7.87
C VAL A 158 -0.31 -14.10 -8.14
N LEU A 159 -0.15 -12.78 -8.28
CA LEU A 159 -1.25 -11.85 -8.51
C LEU A 159 -1.58 -11.62 -9.99
N GLU A 160 -0.95 -12.33 -10.92
CA GLU A 160 -1.11 -12.13 -12.37
C GLU A 160 -2.59 -12.16 -12.81
N LYS A 161 -3.36 -13.12 -12.29
CA LYS A 161 -4.78 -13.30 -12.61
C LYS A 161 -5.72 -12.47 -11.74
N VAL A 162 -5.18 -11.68 -10.82
CA VAL A 162 -5.97 -10.80 -9.94
C VAL A 162 -6.06 -9.42 -10.57
N ASP A 163 -7.28 -8.88 -10.63
CA ASP A 163 -7.53 -7.49 -11.01
C ASP A 163 -7.16 -6.54 -9.86
N VAL A 164 -5.84 -6.40 -9.64
CA VAL A 164 -5.26 -5.51 -8.63
C VAL A 164 -5.55 -4.05 -8.95
N GLU A 165 -5.65 -3.71 -10.23
CA GLU A 165 -5.93 -2.35 -10.70
C GLU A 165 -7.27 -1.86 -10.15
N GLN A 166 -8.33 -2.67 -10.26
CA GLN A 166 -9.61 -2.32 -9.67
C GLN A 166 -9.65 -2.49 -8.14
N LYS A 167 -9.07 -3.56 -7.60
CA LYS A 167 -9.10 -3.83 -6.14
C LYS A 167 -8.37 -2.77 -5.32
N MET A 168 -7.29 -2.21 -5.85
CA MET A 168 -6.53 -1.12 -5.22
C MET A 168 -6.93 0.26 -5.74
N SER A 169 -8.14 0.42 -6.28
CA SER A 169 -8.66 1.71 -6.70
C SER A 169 -9.75 2.18 -5.76
N ILE A 170 -9.54 3.34 -5.16
CA ILE A 170 -10.54 3.96 -4.32
C ILE A 170 -11.25 5.02 -5.16
N ARG A 171 -12.56 4.85 -5.32
CA ARG A 171 -13.43 5.87 -5.89
C ARG A 171 -13.74 6.89 -4.79
N PHE A 172 -12.76 7.72 -4.42
CA PHE A 172 -12.93 8.81 -3.45
C PHE A 172 -13.92 9.91 -3.92
N LEU A 173 -14.51 9.75 -5.10
CA LEU A 173 -14.83 10.83 -6.04
C LEU A 173 -16.14 10.62 -6.80
N HIS A 174 -17.10 9.93 -6.19
CA HIS A 174 -18.52 10.20 -6.40
C HIS A 174 -19.12 10.64 -5.08
#